data_AF-A0A2V9AES9-F1
#
_entry.id   AF-A0A2V9AES9-F1
#
_cell.length_a   1.000
_cell.length_b   1.000
_cell.length_c   1.000
_cell.angle_alpha   90.00
_cell.angle_beta   90.00
_cell.angle_gamma   90.00
#
_symmetry.space_group_name_H-M   'P 1'
#
loop_
_entity.id
_entity.type
_entity.pdbx_description
1 polymer ?
#
loop_
_entity_poly.entity_id
_entity_poly.type
_entity_poly.pdbx_seq_one_letter_code
_entity_poly.pdbx_strand_id
1 'polypeptide(L)'
;MKRPEAGEYAEYYANYISKVPGTDVLGILEAQRLHMSQLFAGRTERDGNFRYAPGKWTVKEVLGHITDAERIFTYRALRIARGDQTPLPSFEQDDYVKNGGFAARTLGDLVEEFGAVRSASIALCRSFNEEAWSRRGVASQKQVTVRALGFITAGHQIHHRMVLEEQYFPAIPRA
;
A
#
# COMPACT_ATOMS: atom_id res chain seq x y z
N MET A 1 -16.62 -8.60 6.21
CA MET A 1 -16.74 -7.19 6.65
C MET A 1 -17.52 -6.42 5.58
N LYS A 2 -18.18 -5.30 5.87
CA LYS A 2 -18.76 -4.47 4.79
C LYS A 2 -17.66 -3.65 4.10
N ARG A 3 -17.87 -3.29 2.83
CA ARG A 3 -17.04 -2.28 2.15
C ARG A 3 -17.30 -0.92 2.79
N PRO A 4 -16.29 -0.05 2.97
CA PRO A 4 -16.52 1.29 3.50
C PRO A 4 -17.42 2.11 2.57
N GLU A 5 -18.36 2.83 3.17
CA GLU A 5 -19.32 3.69 2.48
C GLU A 5 -18.73 5.09 2.21
N ALA A 6 -19.37 5.86 1.33
CA ALA A 6 -19.02 7.26 1.13
C ALA A 6 -19.11 8.01 2.48
N GLY A 7 -18.11 8.85 2.79
CA GLY A 7 -17.99 9.52 4.09
C GLY A 7 -17.24 8.71 5.17
N GLU A 8 -16.84 7.47 4.90
CA GLU A 8 -15.82 6.75 5.70
C GLU A 8 -14.39 7.02 5.22
N TYR A 9 -14.21 7.76 4.13
CA TYR A 9 -12.93 8.14 3.53
C TYR A 9 -13.08 9.41 2.67
N ALA A 10 -11.95 10.04 2.37
CA ALA A 10 -11.88 11.16 1.44
C ALA A 10 -12.08 10.69 -0.02
N GLU A 11 -12.81 11.46 -0.83
CA GLU A 11 -13.22 11.09 -2.19
C GLU A 11 -12.09 10.60 -3.11
N TYR A 12 -10.89 11.17 -2.98
CA TYR A 12 -9.72 10.73 -3.77
C TYR A 12 -9.36 9.25 -3.57
N TYR A 13 -9.70 8.65 -2.42
CA TYR A 13 -9.51 7.23 -2.15
C TYR A 13 -10.57 6.32 -2.80
N ALA A 14 -11.66 6.87 -3.33
CA ALA A 14 -12.73 6.10 -3.97
C ALA A 14 -12.17 5.21 -5.11
N ASN A 15 -11.19 5.72 -5.86
CA ASN A 15 -10.55 4.99 -6.95
C ASN A 15 -9.74 3.77 -6.49
N TYR A 16 -9.19 3.78 -5.27
CA TYR A 16 -8.51 2.63 -4.68
C TYR A 16 -9.54 1.64 -4.15
N ILE A 17 -10.52 2.13 -3.40
CA ILE A 17 -11.54 1.28 -2.79
C ILE A 17 -12.37 0.55 -3.85
N SER A 18 -12.66 1.19 -4.98
CA SER A 18 -13.41 0.57 -6.09
C SER A 18 -12.67 -0.60 -6.75
N LYS A 19 -11.34 -0.65 -6.68
CA LYS A 19 -10.50 -1.73 -7.24
C LYS A 19 -10.47 -2.97 -6.38
N VAL A 20 -10.82 -2.86 -5.10
CA VAL A 20 -10.78 -4.00 -4.17
C VAL A 20 -11.93 -4.95 -4.51
N PRO A 21 -11.67 -6.22 -4.88
CA PRO A 21 -12.73 -7.18 -5.20
C PRO A 21 -13.41 -7.66 -3.91
N GLY A 22 -14.74 -7.81 -3.93
CA GLY A 22 -15.48 -8.34 -2.77
C GLY A 22 -15.35 -7.48 -1.51
N THR A 23 -15.43 -8.13 -0.34
CA THR A 23 -15.54 -7.46 0.96
C THR A 23 -14.64 -8.04 2.07
N ASP A 24 -13.90 -9.11 1.78
CA ASP A 24 -12.92 -9.71 2.69
C ASP A 24 -11.54 -9.06 2.51
N VAL A 25 -11.35 -7.92 3.16
CA VAL A 25 -10.08 -7.18 3.06
C VAL A 25 -8.88 -7.97 3.61
N LEU A 26 -9.08 -8.82 4.62
CA LEU A 26 -8.00 -9.63 5.19
C LEU A 26 -7.53 -10.68 4.20
N GLY A 27 -8.46 -11.45 3.61
CA GLY A 27 -8.14 -12.42 2.57
C GLY A 27 -7.46 -11.76 1.35
N ILE A 28 -7.86 -10.55 0.99
CA ILE A 28 -7.23 -9.79 -0.10
C ILE A 28 -5.80 -9.41 0.26
N LEU A 29 -5.55 -8.86 1.46
CA LEU A 29 -4.20 -8.49 1.90
C LEU A 29 -3.26 -9.70 1.95
N GLU A 30 -3.77 -10.86 2.37
CA GLU A 30 -3.06 -12.14 2.39
C GLU A 30 -2.69 -12.63 0.98
N ALA A 31 -3.66 -12.66 0.07
CA ALA A 31 -3.43 -13.04 -1.32
C ALA A 31 -2.44 -12.09 -2.00
N GLN A 32 -2.60 -10.79 -1.77
CA GLN A 32 -1.72 -9.75 -2.29
C GLN A 32 -0.27 -9.90 -1.84
N ARG A 33 -0.02 -10.37 -0.62
CA ARG A 33 1.34 -10.67 -0.13
C ARG A 33 2.03 -11.67 -1.06
N LEU A 34 1.35 -12.78 -1.36
CA LEU A 34 1.86 -13.84 -2.24
C LEU A 34 1.99 -13.36 -3.68
N HIS A 35 0.99 -12.64 -4.19
CA HIS A 35 0.99 -12.15 -5.56
C HIS A 35 2.13 -11.16 -5.82
N MET A 36 2.45 -10.28 -4.86
CA MET A 36 3.59 -9.38 -5.02
C MET A 36 4.91 -10.15 -5.05
N SER A 37 5.12 -11.12 -4.15
CA SER A 37 6.32 -11.95 -4.21
C SER A 37 6.45 -12.68 -5.55
N GLN A 38 5.35 -13.21 -6.09
CA GLN A 38 5.33 -13.85 -7.42
C GLN A 38 5.59 -12.85 -8.55
N LEU A 39 5.07 -11.62 -8.46
CA LEU A 39 5.26 -10.57 -9.46
C LEU A 39 6.72 -10.21 -9.67
N PHE A 40 7.52 -10.31 -8.60
CA PHE A 40 8.97 -10.03 -8.60
C PHE A 40 9.84 -11.29 -8.72
N ALA A 41 9.25 -12.48 -8.66
CA ALA A 41 10.00 -13.72 -8.79
C ALA A 41 10.69 -13.80 -10.16
N GLY A 42 12.00 -14.08 -10.16
CA GLY A 42 12.81 -14.17 -11.38
C GLY A 42 13.19 -12.84 -12.02
N ARG A 43 12.79 -11.69 -11.44
CA ARG A 43 13.24 -10.38 -11.90
C ARG A 43 14.66 -10.10 -11.45
N THR A 44 15.41 -9.43 -12.32
CA THR A 44 16.81 -9.08 -12.09
C THR A 44 16.94 -7.70 -11.44
N GLU A 45 18.13 -7.38 -10.93
CA GLU A 45 18.46 -6.03 -10.45
C GLU A 45 18.31 -4.97 -11.55
N ARG A 46 18.57 -5.34 -12.81
CA ARG A 46 18.33 -4.46 -13.97
C ARG A 46 16.85 -4.11 -14.10
N ASP A 47 15.96 -5.08 -13.93
CA ASP A 47 14.50 -4.86 -13.96
C ASP A 47 14.07 -3.95 -12.81
N GLY A 48 14.64 -4.15 -11.62
CA GLY A 48 14.41 -3.31 -10.44
C GLY A 48 14.81 -1.85 -10.66
N ASN A 49 15.90 -1.60 -11.38
CA ASN A 49 16.40 -0.26 -11.66
C ASN A 49 15.74 0.40 -12.90
N PHE A 50 14.86 -0.29 -13.60
CA PHE A 50 14.19 0.22 -14.79
C PHE A 50 13.14 1.29 -14.45
N ARG A 51 13.05 2.32 -15.28
CA ARG A 51 11.97 3.32 -15.32
C ARG A 51 11.51 3.50 -16.76
N TYR A 52 10.20 3.59 -16.99
CA TYR A 52 9.64 3.62 -18.34
C TYR A 52 9.73 4.99 -19.04
N ALA A 53 10.01 6.07 -18.29
CA ALA A 53 10.20 7.41 -18.84
C ALA A 53 11.08 8.28 -17.92
N PRO A 54 11.71 9.34 -18.46
CA PRO A 54 12.42 10.34 -17.64
C PRO A 54 11.53 10.93 -16.54
N GLY A 55 12.09 11.12 -15.35
CA GLY A 55 11.38 11.67 -14.19
C GLY A 55 10.39 10.72 -13.51
N LYS A 56 10.17 9.50 -14.03
CA LYS A 56 9.38 8.46 -13.36
C LYS A 56 10.25 7.66 -12.39
N TRP A 57 9.59 7.10 -11.38
CA TRP A 57 10.22 6.21 -10.42
C TRP A 57 10.77 4.95 -11.11
N THR A 58 11.75 4.30 -10.50
CA THR A 58 12.16 2.95 -10.83
C THR A 58 11.19 1.92 -10.26
N VAL A 59 11.26 0.69 -10.75
CA VAL A 59 10.50 -0.43 -10.16
C VAL A 59 10.76 -0.58 -8.65
N LYS A 60 12.02 -0.46 -8.21
CA LYS A 60 12.40 -0.47 -6.79
C LYS A 60 11.78 0.67 -6.00
N GLU A 61 11.77 1.88 -6.57
CA GLU A 61 11.15 3.05 -5.95
C GLU A 61 9.63 2.90 -5.82
N VAL A 62 8.95 2.30 -6.81
CA VAL A 62 7.52 1.95 -6.70
C VAL A 62 7.28 0.94 -5.59
N LEU A 63 8.10 -0.11 -5.48
CA LEU A 63 7.97 -1.11 -4.42
C LEU A 63 8.22 -0.50 -3.04
N GLY A 64 9.26 0.32 -2.90
CA GLY A 64 9.55 1.07 -1.67
C GLY A 64 8.40 2.00 -1.27
N HIS A 65 7.83 2.73 -2.24
CA HIS A 65 6.65 3.58 -2.02
C HIS A 65 5.45 2.78 -1.48
N ILE A 66 5.13 1.62 -2.07
CA ILE A 66 4.04 0.76 -1.59
C ILE A 66 4.27 0.37 -0.13
N THR A 67 5.50 -0.07 0.19
CA THR A 67 5.86 -0.51 1.54
C THR A 67 5.75 0.62 2.57
N ASP A 68 6.24 1.82 2.24
CA ASP A 68 6.18 2.97 3.16
C ASP A 68 4.77 3.51 3.33
N ALA A 69 3.99 3.58 2.25
CA ALA A 69 2.58 3.97 2.32
C ALA A 69 1.79 3.01 3.23
N GLU A 70 2.05 1.70 3.14
CA GLU A 70 1.41 0.71 4.00
C GLU A 70 1.77 0.89 5.48
N ARG A 71 3.02 1.21 5.82
CA ARG A 71 3.40 1.56 7.20
C ARG A 71 2.61 2.74 7.72
N ILE A 72 2.47 3.78 6.91
CA ILE A 72 1.73 5.00 7.27
C ILE A 72 0.24 4.69 7.46
N PHE A 73 -0.38 3.94 6.53
CA PHE A 73 -1.78 3.56 6.63
C PHE A 73 -2.05 2.64 7.82
N THR A 74 -1.15 1.70 8.09
CA THR A 74 -1.23 0.76 9.22
C THR A 74 -1.03 1.48 10.55
N TYR A 75 -0.11 2.45 10.62
CA TYR A 75 0.06 3.31 11.79
C TYR A 75 -1.20 4.14 12.07
N ARG A 76 -1.81 4.73 11.03
CA ARG A 76 -3.08 5.45 11.17
C ARG A 76 -4.19 4.51 11.65
N ALA A 77 -4.25 3.29 11.11
CA ALA A 77 -5.23 2.30 11.50
C ALA A 77 -5.06 1.91 12.97
N LEU A 78 -3.81 1.68 13.43
CA LEU A 78 -3.49 1.43 14.83
C LEU A 78 -4.02 2.54 15.75
N ARG A 79 -3.63 3.79 15.50
CA ARG A 79 -4.01 4.94 16.34
C ARG A 79 -5.54 5.04 16.48
N ILE A 80 -6.24 5.05 15.35
CA ILE A 80 -7.70 5.18 15.31
C ILE A 80 -8.39 3.96 15.94
N ALA A 81 -7.88 2.74 15.66
CA ALA A 81 -8.40 1.51 16.26
C ALA A 81 -8.19 1.43 17.76
N ARG A 82 -7.35 2.28 18.37
CA ARG A 82 -7.16 2.40 19.82
C ARG A 82 -7.85 3.63 20.42
N GLY A 83 -8.73 4.28 19.65
CA GLY A 83 -9.54 5.40 20.12
C GLY A 83 -8.80 6.73 20.16
N ASP A 84 -7.59 6.81 19.62
CA ASP A 84 -6.84 8.05 19.56
C ASP A 84 -7.48 9.02 18.55
N GLN A 85 -7.87 10.20 19.03
CA GLN A 85 -8.53 11.25 18.23
C GLN A 85 -7.56 12.32 17.72
N THR A 86 -6.25 12.19 17.97
CA THR A 86 -5.24 13.13 17.48
C THR A 86 -5.26 13.17 15.94
N PRO A 87 -5.44 14.33 15.31
CA PRO A 87 -5.38 14.43 13.85
C PRO A 87 -4.00 14.01 13.32
N LEU A 88 -4.00 13.11 12.33
CA LEU A 88 -2.79 12.54 11.75
C LEU A 88 -2.41 13.30 10.46
N PRO A 89 -1.14 13.72 10.30
CA PRO A 89 -0.72 14.52 9.15
C PRO A 89 -0.73 13.71 7.84
N SER A 90 -0.75 14.42 6.71
CA SER A 90 -0.44 13.85 5.40
C SER A 90 1.07 13.58 5.25
N PHE A 91 1.46 13.02 4.11
CA PHE A 91 2.87 12.87 3.73
C PHE A 91 3.03 13.14 2.23
N GLU A 92 4.19 13.67 1.84
CA GLU A 92 4.53 13.94 0.43
C GLU A 92 5.29 12.76 -0.16
N GLN A 93 4.61 11.97 -0.99
CA GLN A 93 5.15 10.70 -1.50
C GLN A 93 6.45 10.85 -2.29
N ASP A 94 6.61 11.94 -3.05
CA ASP A 94 7.79 12.15 -3.88
C ASP A 94 9.03 12.44 -3.01
N ASP A 95 8.87 13.19 -1.93
CA ASP A 95 9.95 13.42 -0.95
C ASP A 95 10.32 12.12 -0.22
N TYR A 96 9.34 11.28 0.10
CA TYR A 96 9.61 9.96 0.70
C TYR A 96 10.40 9.08 -0.26
N VAL A 97 9.99 8.99 -1.53
CA VAL A 97 10.72 8.20 -2.53
C VAL A 97 12.14 8.73 -2.74
N LYS A 98 12.29 10.05 -2.85
CA LYS A 98 13.58 10.72 -3.00
C LYS A 98 14.53 10.42 -1.84
N ASN A 99 14.01 10.36 -0.62
CA ASN A 99 14.82 10.15 0.60
C ASN A 99 14.85 8.68 1.08
N GLY A 100 14.12 7.78 0.44
CA GLY A 100 13.98 6.38 0.87
C GLY A 100 15.19 5.49 0.56
N GLY A 101 16.14 5.97 -0.25
CA GLY A 101 17.38 5.23 -0.55
C GLY A 101 17.16 3.91 -1.30
N PHE A 102 16.00 3.72 -1.95
CA PHE A 102 15.60 2.44 -2.55
C PHE A 102 16.54 1.96 -3.66
N ALA A 103 17.19 2.88 -4.38
CA ALA A 103 18.15 2.54 -5.43
C ALA A 103 19.40 1.81 -4.91
N ALA A 104 19.78 2.04 -3.64
CA ALA A 104 20.95 1.42 -3.03
C ALA A 104 20.66 0.00 -2.47
N ARG A 105 19.39 -0.41 -2.44
CA ARG A 105 18.98 -1.73 -1.93
C ARG A 105 18.81 -2.73 -3.07
N THR A 106 18.96 -4.01 -2.77
CA THR A 106 18.66 -5.06 -3.75
C THR A 106 17.14 -5.16 -3.94
N LEU A 107 16.71 -5.66 -5.11
CA LEU A 107 15.29 -5.89 -5.35
C LEU A 107 14.75 -6.96 -4.39
N GLY A 108 15.56 -7.99 -4.09
CA GLY A 108 15.24 -9.02 -3.12
C GLY A 108 14.93 -8.47 -1.73
N ASP A 109 15.78 -7.58 -1.20
CA ASP A 109 15.58 -6.98 0.13
C ASP A 109 14.27 -6.17 0.21
N LEU A 110 13.90 -5.47 -0.86
CA LEU A 110 12.67 -4.68 -0.89
C LEU A 110 11.42 -5.58 -0.96
N VAL A 111 11.50 -6.72 -1.66
CA VAL A 111 10.42 -7.70 -1.72
C VAL A 111 10.24 -8.39 -0.36
N GLU A 112 11.33 -8.76 0.29
CA GLU A 112 11.31 -9.36 1.64
C GLU A 112 10.70 -8.38 2.66
N GLU A 113 11.15 -7.13 2.65
CA GLU A 113 10.62 -6.09 3.52
C GLU A 113 9.14 -5.84 3.31
N PHE A 114 8.68 -5.73 2.05
CA PHE A 114 7.25 -5.64 1.74
C PHE A 114 6.49 -6.81 2.37
N GLY A 115 7.01 -8.04 2.23
CA GLY A 115 6.41 -9.24 2.81
C GLY A 115 6.31 -9.20 4.34
N ALA A 116 7.35 -8.69 5.01
CA ALA A 116 7.38 -8.52 6.47
C ALA A 116 6.38 -7.44 6.93
N VAL A 117 6.36 -6.27 6.28
CA VAL A 117 5.41 -5.19 6.56
C VAL A 117 3.98 -5.69 6.39
N ARG A 118 3.68 -6.32 5.25
CA ARG A 118 2.36 -6.88 4.99
C ARG A 118 1.92 -7.89 6.03
N SER A 119 2.82 -8.76 6.47
CA SER A 119 2.51 -9.73 7.52
C SER A 119 2.18 -9.04 8.86
N ALA A 120 2.93 -8.00 9.22
CA ALA A 120 2.64 -7.19 10.39
C ALA A 120 1.30 -6.44 10.27
N SER A 121 0.99 -5.87 9.11
CA SER A 121 -0.29 -5.21 8.83
C SER A 121 -1.47 -6.17 8.98
N ILE A 122 -1.36 -7.38 8.42
CA ILE A 122 -2.39 -8.43 8.54
C ILE A 122 -2.57 -8.83 10.00
N ALA A 123 -1.48 -9.04 10.74
CA ALA A 123 -1.55 -9.38 12.16
C ALA A 123 -2.25 -8.28 12.98
N LEU A 124 -1.94 -7.00 12.72
CA LEU A 124 -2.64 -5.88 13.33
C LEU A 124 -4.13 -5.89 13.00
N CYS A 125 -4.49 -5.99 11.72
CA CYS A 125 -5.88 -5.99 11.28
C CYS A 125 -6.69 -7.16 11.87
N ARG A 126 -6.09 -8.33 12.03
CA ARG A 126 -6.71 -9.49 12.71
C ARG A 126 -6.96 -9.25 14.20
N SER A 127 -6.25 -8.32 14.84
CA SER A 127 -6.46 -7.96 16.25
C SER A 127 -7.69 -7.07 16.50
N PHE A 128 -8.30 -6.54 15.44
CA PHE A 128 -9.40 -5.59 15.54
C PHE A 128 -10.76 -6.30 15.63
N ASN A 129 -11.55 -5.95 16.65
CA ASN A 129 -12.96 -6.33 16.74
C ASN A 129 -13.84 -5.40 15.88
N GLU A 130 -15.14 -5.70 15.80
CA GLU A 130 -16.08 -4.93 14.96
C GLU A 130 -16.13 -3.44 15.30
N GLU A 131 -16.05 -3.10 16.59
CA GLU A 131 -16.02 -1.71 17.06
C GLU A 131 -14.74 -0.99 16.59
N ALA A 132 -13.58 -1.62 16.74
CA ALA A 132 -12.32 -1.07 16.26
C ALA A 132 -12.37 -0.80 14.75
N TRP A 133 -12.96 -1.71 13.97
CA TRP A 133 -13.14 -1.53 12.53
C TRP A 133 -14.05 -0.36 12.14
N SER A 134 -15.02 0.01 12.98
CA SER A 134 -15.95 1.12 12.73
C SER A 134 -15.48 2.47 13.31
N ARG A 135 -14.44 2.49 14.15
CA ARG A 135 -13.89 3.73 14.73
C ARG A 135 -13.47 4.71 13.63
N ARG A 136 -13.79 5.98 13.88
CA ARG A 136 -13.45 7.13 13.05
C ARG A 136 -12.31 7.91 13.69
N GLY A 137 -11.47 8.49 12.84
CA GLY A 137 -10.47 9.48 13.20
C GLY A 137 -10.24 10.47 12.06
N VAL A 138 -9.24 11.33 12.20
CA VAL A 138 -8.88 12.33 11.20
C VAL A 138 -7.47 12.05 10.68
N ALA A 139 -7.32 11.86 9.38
CA ALA A 139 -6.04 11.73 8.70
C ALA A 139 -6.02 12.62 7.45
N SER A 140 -4.91 13.32 7.22
CA SER A 140 -4.78 14.29 6.11
C SER A 140 -5.96 15.28 6.07
N GLN A 141 -6.37 15.78 7.25
CA GLN A 141 -7.50 16.72 7.44
C GLN A 141 -8.88 16.18 7.00
N LYS A 142 -9.02 14.86 6.78
CA LYS A 142 -10.27 14.23 6.37
C LYS A 142 -10.66 13.12 7.35
N GLN A 143 -11.96 12.91 7.51
CA GLN A 143 -12.44 11.77 8.30
C GLN A 143 -12.12 10.46 7.60
N VAL A 144 -11.74 9.46 8.39
CA VAL A 144 -11.48 8.10 7.89
C VAL A 144 -11.82 7.06 8.95
N THR A 145 -12.33 5.89 8.54
CA THR A 145 -12.48 4.73 9.44
C THR A 145 -11.31 3.76 9.36
N VAL A 146 -11.13 2.93 10.39
CA VAL A 146 -10.13 1.84 10.38
C VAL A 146 -10.38 0.88 9.21
N ARG A 147 -11.65 0.54 8.95
CA ARG A 147 -12.04 -0.25 7.78
C ARG A 147 -11.65 0.43 6.48
N ALA A 148 -11.90 1.73 6.34
CA ALA A 148 -11.48 2.46 5.16
C ALA A 148 -9.96 2.39 4.95
N LEU A 149 -9.15 2.53 6.01
CA LEU A 149 -7.68 2.38 5.91
C LEU A 149 -7.24 0.98 5.45
N GLY A 150 -7.92 -0.08 5.89
CA GLY A 150 -7.69 -1.44 5.37
C GLY A 150 -7.96 -1.54 3.86
N PHE A 151 -9.10 -1.03 3.40
CA PHE A 151 -9.46 -1.03 1.98
C PHE A 151 -8.57 -0.10 1.14
N ILE A 152 -8.16 1.05 1.68
CA ILE A 152 -7.21 1.97 1.05
C ILE A 152 -5.87 1.26 0.84
N THR A 153 -5.37 0.55 1.86
CA THR A 153 -4.11 -0.21 1.77
C THR A 153 -4.18 -1.27 0.67
N ALA A 154 -5.26 -2.07 0.65
CA ALA A 154 -5.45 -3.07 -0.39
C ALA A 154 -5.57 -2.44 -1.79
N GLY A 155 -6.39 -1.40 -1.94
CA GLY A 155 -6.63 -0.74 -3.23
C GLY A 155 -5.43 0.01 -3.78
N HIS A 156 -4.64 0.63 -2.90
CA HIS A 156 -3.38 1.33 -3.25
C HIS A 156 -2.38 0.36 -3.86
N GLN A 157 -2.20 -0.83 -3.25
CA GLN A 157 -1.35 -1.85 -3.86
C GLN A 157 -1.88 -2.34 -5.21
N ILE A 158 -3.19 -2.58 -5.36
CA ILE A 158 -3.76 -2.99 -6.66
C ILE A 158 -3.44 -1.96 -7.73
N HIS A 159 -3.62 -0.68 -7.40
CA HIS A 159 -3.31 0.41 -8.31
C HIS A 159 -1.84 0.38 -8.77
N HIS A 160 -0.88 0.31 -7.85
CA HIS A 160 0.54 0.30 -8.23
C HIS A 160 0.97 -1.00 -8.89
N ARG A 161 0.38 -2.13 -8.52
CA ARG A 161 0.58 -3.40 -9.23
C ARG A 161 0.16 -3.29 -10.70
N MET A 162 -1.01 -2.73 -10.99
CA MET A 162 -1.46 -2.50 -12.37
C MET A 162 -0.47 -1.60 -13.13
N VAL A 163 0.00 -0.52 -12.49
CA VAL A 163 1.00 0.37 -13.12
C VAL A 163 2.29 -0.40 -13.46
N LEU A 164 2.78 -1.26 -12.56
CA LEU A 164 3.95 -2.10 -12.82
C LEU A 164 3.71 -3.06 -14.01
N GLU A 165 2.56 -3.74 -14.02
CA GLU A 165 2.17 -4.71 -15.04
C GLU A 165 1.92 -4.07 -16.42
N GLU A 166 1.37 -2.86 -16.46
CA GLU A 166 0.95 -2.19 -17.71
C GLU A 166 2.04 -1.28 -18.29
N GLN A 167 2.81 -0.59 -17.44
CA GLN A 167 3.72 0.48 -17.88
C GLN A 167 5.20 0.10 -17.74
N TYR A 168 5.56 -0.69 -16.72
CA TYR A 168 6.97 -1.01 -16.46
C TYR A 168 7.38 -2.30 -17.17
N PHE A 169 6.79 -3.42 -16.77
CA PHE A 169 7.30 -4.73 -17.19
C PHE A 169 7.24 -5.00 -18.70
N PRO A 170 6.21 -4.56 -19.45
CA PRO A 170 6.20 -4.70 -20.90
C PRO A 170 7.25 -3.81 -21.60
N ALA A 171 7.68 -2.72 -20.96
CA ALA A 171 8.63 -1.77 -21.51
C ALA A 171 10.09 -2.12 -21.19
N ILE A 172 10.35 -3.13 -20.35
CA ILE A 172 11.71 -3.61 -20.08
C ILE A 172 12.27 -4.24 -21.37
N PRO A 173 13.38 -3.74 -21.92
CA PRO A 173 13.98 -4.33 -23.12
C PRO A 173 14.38 -5.78 -22.86
N ARG A 174 13.93 -6.70 -23.72
CA ARG A 174 14.44 -8.08 -23.72
C ARG A 174 15.93 -8.06 -24.09
N ALA A 175 16.71 -8.87 -23.39
CA ALA A 175 18.11 -9.08 -23.70
C ALA A 175 18.26 -9.75 -25.08
#